data_AF-A0A2Z5UD09-F1
#
_entry.id   AF-A0A2Z5UD09-F1
#
_cell.length_a   1.000
_cell.length_b   1.000
_cell.length_c   1.000
_cell.angle_alpha   90.00
_cell.angle_beta   90.00
_cell.angle_gamma   90.00
#
_symmetry.space_group_name_H-M   'P 1'
#
loop_
_entity.id
_entity.type
_entity.pdbx_description
1 polymer ?
#
loop_
_entity_poly.entity_id
_entity_poly.type
_entity_poly.pdbx_seq_one_letter_code
_entity_poly.pdbx_strand_id
1 'polypeptide(L)'
;MPISLTIAAGAALLNLWLSIRVGRVRTKEKVFIGDGGSEMVTRRMRAHSNFVENTAFVLILLALVELGLGSSMWLWGVGALYLVGRILHAIGMDGLMWGRMVGTIITMLTQLGLALGALWIVYMTPTSITTTEIEETMVVAPK
;
A
#
# COMPACT_ATOMS: atom_id res chain seq x y z
N MET A 1 -2.42 15.09 4.89
CA MET A 1 -2.37 13.67 4.49
C MET A 1 -3.51 12.83 5.09
N PRO A 2 -4.78 13.28 5.13
CA PRO A 2 -5.85 12.47 5.74
C PRO A 2 -6.17 11.19 4.94
N ILE A 3 -5.97 11.20 3.62
CA ILE A 3 -6.36 10.07 2.76
C ILE A 3 -5.42 8.89 2.99
N SER A 4 -4.12 9.13 2.85
CA SER A 4 -3.09 8.11 2.99
C SER A 4 -3.09 7.49 4.38
N LEU A 5 -3.32 8.30 5.41
CA LEU A 5 -3.42 7.82 6.79
C LEU A 5 -4.64 6.89 6.97
N THR A 6 -5.78 7.25 6.39
CA THR A 6 -7.00 6.44 6.47
C THR A 6 -6.83 5.10 5.73
N ILE A 7 -6.27 5.13 4.53
CA ILE A 7 -6.02 3.91 3.74
C ILE A 7 -4.95 3.04 4.40
N ALA A 8 -3.90 3.63 4.98
CA ALA A 8 -2.89 2.91 5.75
C ALA A 8 -3.50 2.24 6.99
N ALA A 9 -4.37 2.92 7.73
CA ALA A 9 -5.09 2.34 8.86
C ALA A 9 -5.98 1.16 8.44
N GLY A 10 -6.73 1.31 7.34
CA GLY A 10 -7.53 0.22 6.77
C GLY A 10 -6.67 -0.96 6.32
N ALA A 11 -5.53 -0.69 5.67
CA ALA A 11 -4.57 -1.70 5.26
C ALA A 11 -3.96 -2.46 6.45
N ALA A 12 -3.65 -1.76 7.55
CA ALA A 12 -3.13 -2.38 8.77
C ALA A 12 -4.17 -3.32 9.42
N LEU A 13 -5.43 -2.90 9.47
CA LEU A 13 -6.53 -3.74 9.97
C LEU A 13 -6.74 -4.98 9.09
N LEU A 14 -6.67 -4.83 7.76
CA LEU A 14 -6.72 -5.97 6.84
C LEU A 14 -5.53 -6.91 7.06
N ASN A 15 -4.31 -6.37 7.24
CA ASN A 15 -3.13 -7.19 7.49
C ASN A 15 -3.30 -8.06 8.74
N LEU A 16 -3.84 -7.47 9.81
CA LEU A 16 -4.14 -8.18 11.06
C LEU A 16 -5.18 -9.28 10.84
N TRP A 17 -6.25 -8.99 10.10
CA TRP A 17 -7.26 -9.97 9.75
C TRP A 17 -6.69 -11.15 8.93
N LEU A 18 -5.87 -10.88 7.91
CA LEU A 18 -5.20 -11.95 7.14
C LEU A 18 -4.22 -12.75 8.02
N SER A 19 -3.48 -12.09 8.90
CA SER A 19 -2.57 -12.75 9.87
C SER A 19 -3.33 -13.74 10.77
N ILE A 20 -4.46 -13.31 11.36
CA ILE A 20 -5.31 -14.17 12.19
C ILE A 20 -5.86 -15.34 11.36
N ARG A 21 -6.27 -15.08 10.11
CA ARG A 21 -6.83 -16.11 9.22
C ARG A 21 -5.80 -17.19 8.84
N VAL A 22 -4.54 -16.82 8.65
CA VAL A 22 -3.42 -17.76 8.47
C VAL A 22 -3.18 -18.53 9.77
N GLY A 23 -3.10 -17.84 10.90
CA GLY A 23 -2.91 -18.46 12.22
C GLY A 23 -3.95 -19.54 12.54
N ARG A 24 -5.24 -19.26 12.27
CA ARG A 24 -6.33 -20.23 12.49
C ARG A 24 -6.17 -21.53 11.70
N VAL A 25 -5.66 -21.48 10.46
CA VAL A 25 -5.42 -22.71 9.68
C VAL A 25 -4.17 -23.43 10.17
N ARG A 26 -3.12 -22.70 10.53
CA ARG A 26 -1.90 -23.31 11.09
C ARG A 26 -2.20 -24.07 12.37
N THR A 27 -3.04 -23.52 13.25
CA THR A 27 -3.50 -24.22 14.46
C THR A 27 -4.35 -25.45 14.13
N LYS A 28 -5.26 -25.35 13.16
CA LYS A 28 -6.13 -26.47 12.75
C LYS A 28 -5.33 -27.64 12.14
N GLU A 29 -4.39 -27.32 11.26
CA GLU A 29 -3.55 -28.29 10.55
C GLU A 29 -2.32 -28.71 11.39
N LYS A 30 -2.17 -28.19 12.61
CA LYS A 30 -1.05 -28.43 13.53
C LYS A 30 0.34 -28.15 12.93
N VAL A 31 0.42 -27.13 12.06
CA VAL A 31 1.65 -26.73 11.37
C VAL A 31 2.32 -25.57 12.11
N PHE A 32 3.45 -25.82 12.75
CA PHE A 32 4.20 -24.81 13.51
C PHE A 32 5.21 -24.02 12.66
N ILE A 33 5.81 -24.64 11.64
CA ILE A 33 6.79 -24.03 10.72
C ILE A 33 6.51 -24.55 9.30
N GLY A 34 6.60 -23.68 8.30
CA GLY A 34 6.31 -24.03 6.91
C GLY A 34 4.82 -24.21 6.63
N ASP A 35 4.51 -24.99 5.59
CA ASP A 35 3.15 -25.32 5.14
C ASP A 35 2.66 -26.68 5.63
N GLY A 36 3.55 -27.54 6.13
CA GLY A 36 3.24 -28.88 6.61
C GLY A 36 2.59 -29.77 5.55
N GLY A 37 2.75 -29.46 4.26
CA GLY A 37 2.08 -30.14 3.15
C GLY A 37 0.59 -29.80 2.99
N SER A 38 0.04 -28.87 3.78
CA SER A 38 -1.37 -28.48 3.71
C SER A 38 -1.59 -27.37 2.68
N GLU A 39 -2.31 -27.68 1.59
CA GLU A 39 -2.60 -26.72 0.53
C GLU A 39 -3.34 -25.48 1.05
N MET A 40 -4.21 -25.66 2.06
CA MET A 40 -4.92 -24.54 2.68
C MET A 40 -3.98 -23.57 3.39
N VAL A 41 -2.95 -24.08 4.08
CA VAL A 41 -1.93 -23.24 4.72
C VAL A 41 -1.17 -22.45 3.67
N THR A 42 -0.72 -23.12 2.59
CA THR A 42 0.01 -22.48 1.49
C THR A 42 -0.80 -21.39 0.81
N ARG A 43 -2.08 -21.64 0.48
CA ARG A 43 -2.96 -20.64 -0.14
C ARG A 43 -3.10 -19.41 0.76
N ARG A 44 -3.39 -19.58 2.05
CA ARG A 44 -3.59 -18.43 2.94
C ARG A 44 -2.29 -17.68 3.24
N MET A 45 -1.16 -18.38 3.38
CA MET A 45 0.15 -17.75 3.50
C MET A 45 0.49 -16.90 2.27
N ARG A 46 0.22 -17.42 1.06
CA ARG A 46 0.41 -16.67 -0.19
C ARG A 46 -0.51 -15.44 -0.28
N ALA A 47 -1.75 -15.52 0.20
CA ALA A 47 -2.65 -14.37 0.24
C ALA A 47 -2.11 -13.25 1.14
N HIS A 48 -1.56 -13.61 2.30
CA HIS A 48 -0.95 -12.67 3.24
C HIS A 48 0.34 -12.05 2.68
N SER A 49 1.26 -12.86 2.15
CA SER A 49 2.52 -12.35 1.56
C SER A 49 2.24 -11.39 0.39
N ASN A 50 1.35 -11.79 -0.53
CA ASN A 50 0.95 -10.93 -1.64
C ASN A 50 0.29 -9.63 -1.18
N PHE A 51 -0.38 -9.62 -0.02
CA PHE A 51 -0.98 -8.41 0.53
C PHE A 51 0.11 -7.47 1.02
N VAL A 52 1.05 -7.95 1.81
CA VAL A 52 2.15 -7.14 2.35
C VAL A 52 3.00 -6.54 1.23
N GLU A 53 3.37 -7.36 0.25
CA GLU A 53 4.22 -6.95 -0.89
C GLU A 53 3.56 -5.81 -1.71
N ASN A 54 2.31 -5.99 -2.13
CA ASN A 54 1.65 -4.99 -2.97
C ASN A 54 1.23 -3.75 -2.19
N THR A 55 0.77 -3.93 -0.94
CA THR A 55 0.24 -2.83 -0.13
C THR A 55 1.35 -1.87 0.30
N ALA A 56 2.57 -2.37 0.55
CA ALA A 56 3.70 -1.50 0.84
C ALA A 56 3.95 -0.49 -0.29
N PHE A 57 4.02 -0.96 -1.53
CA PHE A 57 4.20 -0.08 -2.70
C PHE A 57 3.03 0.88 -2.89
N VAL A 58 1.79 0.40 -2.74
CA VAL A 58 0.60 1.24 -2.89
C VAL A 58 0.55 2.35 -1.84
N LEU A 59 0.82 2.04 -0.57
CA LEU A 59 0.80 3.04 0.50
C LEU A 59 1.90 4.09 0.32
N ILE A 60 3.11 3.68 -0.08
CA ILE A 60 4.22 4.61 -0.36
C ILE A 60 3.83 5.54 -1.51
N LEU A 61 3.37 5.00 -2.63
CA LEU A 61 2.98 5.81 -3.79
C LEU A 61 1.80 6.73 -3.46
N LEU A 62 0.79 6.23 -2.75
CA LEU A 62 -0.39 7.02 -2.39
C LEU A 62 -0.02 8.19 -1.46
N ALA A 63 0.89 7.96 -0.49
CA ALA A 63 1.43 9.02 0.35
C ALA A 63 2.25 10.06 -0.44
N LEU A 64 3.13 9.62 -1.34
CA LEU A 64 3.93 10.55 -2.15
C LEU A 64 3.05 11.37 -3.11
N VAL A 65 2.03 10.74 -3.70
CA VAL A 65 1.08 11.40 -4.60
C VAL A 65 0.21 12.40 -3.86
N GLU A 66 -0.30 12.09 -2.66
CA GLU A 66 -1.06 13.04 -1.85
C GLU A 66 -0.17 14.20 -1.34
N LEU A 67 1.13 13.99 -1.13
CA LEU A 67 2.06 15.08 -0.83
C LEU A 67 2.25 16.02 -2.02
N GLY A 68 2.33 15.48 -3.24
CA GLY A 68 2.57 16.26 -4.46
C GLY A 68 1.33 17.00 -4.99
N LEU A 69 0.16 16.34 -5.01
CA LEU A 69 -1.09 16.90 -5.56
C LEU A 69 -2.03 17.48 -4.51
N GLY A 70 -1.81 17.18 -3.23
CA GLY A 70 -2.78 17.42 -2.17
C GLY A 70 -3.92 16.40 -2.14
N SER A 71 -4.85 16.62 -1.22
CA SER A 71 -6.01 15.75 -1.00
C SER A 71 -7.01 15.88 -2.15
N SER A 72 -7.21 14.82 -2.93
CA SER A 72 -8.16 14.77 -4.05
C SER A 72 -9.18 13.63 -3.90
N MET A 73 -10.41 13.84 -4.38
CA MET A 73 -11.48 12.83 -4.35
C MET A 73 -11.14 11.59 -5.18
N TRP A 74 -10.30 11.73 -6.20
CA TRP A 74 -9.77 10.59 -6.96
C TRP A 74 -8.93 9.65 -6.10
N LEU A 75 -8.09 10.18 -5.20
CA LEU A 75 -7.24 9.39 -4.30
C LEU A 75 -8.07 8.57 -3.31
N TRP A 76 -9.18 9.12 -2.84
CA TRP A 76 -10.16 8.38 -2.02
C TRP A 76 -10.73 7.18 -2.78
N GLY A 77 -11.15 7.39 -4.03
CA GLY A 77 -11.68 6.32 -4.89
C GLY A 77 -10.66 5.21 -5.12
N VAL A 78 -9.42 5.57 -5.46
CA VAL A 78 -8.32 4.62 -5.70
C VAL A 78 -7.98 3.82 -4.44
N GLY A 79 -7.85 4.50 -3.29
CA GLY A 79 -7.54 3.85 -2.02
C GLY A 79 -8.65 2.90 -1.55
N ALA A 80 -9.92 3.32 -1.65
CA ALA A 80 -11.05 2.49 -1.28
C ALA A 80 -11.18 1.26 -2.22
N LEU A 81 -11.04 1.47 -3.53
CA LEU A 81 -11.09 0.39 -4.52
C LEU A 81 -9.98 -0.63 -4.28
N TYR A 82 -8.77 -0.18 -3.94
CA TYR A 82 -7.67 -1.05 -3.59
C TYR A 82 -8.00 -1.96 -2.40
N LEU A 83 -8.49 -1.40 -1.28
CA LEU A 83 -8.85 -2.18 -0.09
C LEU A 83 -9.92 -3.24 -0.40
N VAL A 84 -10.96 -2.87 -1.16
CA VAL A 84 -12.00 -3.81 -1.60
C VAL A 84 -11.42 -4.92 -2.48
N GLY A 85 -10.56 -4.57 -3.43
CA GLY A 85 -9.85 -5.53 -4.28
C GLY A 85 -9.02 -6.53 -3.47
N ARG A 86 -8.38 -6.09 -2.38
CA ARG A 86 -7.60 -6.98 -1.49
C ARG A 86 -8.47 -7.93 -0.69
N ILE A 87 -9.65 -7.49 -0.23
CA ILE A 87 -10.62 -8.36 0.43
C ILE A 87 -11.11 -9.43 -0.56
N LEU A 88 -11.48 -9.03 -1.78
CA LEU A 88 -11.90 -9.94 -2.85
C LEU A 88 -10.81 -10.96 -3.21
N HIS A 89 -9.56 -10.52 -3.35
CA HIS A 89 -8.43 -11.42 -3.62
C HIS A 89 -8.24 -12.46 -2.51
N ALA A 90 -8.29 -12.01 -1.25
CA ALA A 90 -8.13 -12.88 -0.09
C ALA A 90 -9.25 -13.92 -0.01
N ILE A 91 -10.51 -13.54 -0.29
CA ILE A 91 -11.65 -14.46 -0.31
C ILE A 91 -11.57 -15.40 -1.52
N GLY A 92 -11.16 -14.91 -2.69
CA GLY A 92 -11.04 -15.71 -3.89
C GLY A 92 -10.02 -16.85 -3.79
N MET A 93 -8.95 -16.64 -3.01
CA MET A 93 -7.96 -17.68 -2.70
C MET A 93 -8.51 -18.87 -1.90
N ASP A 94 -9.65 -18.71 -1.20
CA ASP A 94 -10.29 -19.77 -0.42
C ASP A 94 -11.31 -20.61 -1.22
N GLY A 95 -11.55 -20.31 -2.51
CA GLY A 95 -12.42 -21.15 -3.35
C GLY A 95 -13.10 -20.45 -4.53
N LEU A 96 -13.17 -19.12 -4.55
CA LEU A 96 -13.71 -18.36 -5.69
C LEU A 96 -12.58 -17.92 -6.64
N MET A 97 -12.28 -18.72 -7.67
CA MET A 97 -11.23 -18.40 -8.66
C MET A 97 -11.39 -17.00 -9.28
N TRP A 98 -12.63 -16.55 -9.51
CA TRP A 98 -12.91 -15.21 -10.04
C TRP A 98 -12.51 -14.09 -9.07
N GLY A 99 -12.68 -14.29 -7.76
CA GLY A 99 -12.30 -13.30 -6.74
C GLY A 99 -10.79 -13.05 -6.69
N ARG A 100 -9.99 -14.09 -6.96
CA ARG A 100 -8.54 -13.95 -7.10
C ARG A 100 -8.21 -13.09 -8.31
N MET A 101 -8.76 -13.43 -9.48
CA MET A 101 -8.47 -12.71 -10.72
C MET A 101 -8.84 -11.22 -10.64
N VAL A 102 -10.06 -10.93 -10.19
CA VAL A 102 -10.56 -9.55 -10.04
C VAL A 102 -9.70 -8.76 -9.06
N GLY A 103 -9.38 -9.34 -7.90
CA GLY A 103 -8.55 -8.67 -6.90
C GLY A 103 -7.11 -8.42 -7.37
N THR A 104 -6.53 -9.33 -8.16
CA THR A 104 -5.21 -9.12 -8.78
C THR A 104 -5.26 -7.99 -9.82
N ILE A 105 -6.27 -7.99 -10.70
CA ILE A 105 -6.42 -6.95 -11.72
C ILE A 105 -6.58 -5.57 -11.07
N ILE A 106 -7.43 -5.46 -10.04
CA ILE A 106 -7.60 -4.21 -9.29
C ILE A 106 -6.28 -3.75 -8.68
N THR A 107 -5.51 -4.66 -8.07
CA THR A 107 -4.20 -4.34 -7.48
C THR A 107 -3.24 -3.79 -8.55
N MET A 108 -3.14 -4.47 -9.69
CA MET A 108 -2.24 -4.07 -10.78
C MET A 108 -2.64 -2.72 -11.39
N LEU A 109 -3.93 -2.50 -11.64
CA LEU A 109 -4.43 -1.23 -12.17
C LEU A 109 -4.22 -0.08 -11.18
N THR A 110 -4.41 -0.33 -9.88
CA THR A 110 -4.17 0.67 -8.82
C THR A 110 -2.69 1.07 -8.79
N GLN A 111 -1.78 0.09 -8.79
CA GLN A 111 -0.33 0.36 -8.81
C GLN A 111 0.09 1.11 -10.06
N LEU A 112 -0.41 0.71 -11.23
CA LEU A 112 -0.11 1.37 -12.49
C LEU A 112 -0.63 2.81 -12.50
N GLY A 113 -1.87 3.03 -12.06
CA GLY A 113 -2.46 4.38 -11.96
C GLY A 113 -1.69 5.30 -11.01
N LEU A 114 -1.29 4.80 -9.84
CA LEU A 114 -0.48 5.57 -8.89
C LEU A 114 0.94 5.84 -9.42
N ALA A 115 1.56 4.88 -10.10
CA ALA A 115 2.89 5.07 -10.69
C ALA A 115 2.86 6.13 -11.82
N LEU A 116 1.87 6.06 -12.71
CA LEU A 116 1.70 7.08 -13.76
C LEU A 116 1.38 8.45 -13.16
N GLY A 117 0.53 8.50 -12.13
CA GLY A 117 0.23 9.74 -11.41
C GLY A 117 1.47 10.35 -10.77
N ALA A 118 2.30 9.53 -10.10
CA ALA A 118 3.56 9.99 -9.52
C ALA A 118 4.53 10.54 -10.57
N LEU A 119 4.70 9.85 -11.70
CA LEU A 119 5.54 10.34 -12.81
C LEU A 119 5.02 11.65 -13.38
N TRP A 120 3.71 11.77 -13.57
CA TRP A 120 3.08 12.98 -14.09
C TRP A 120 3.33 14.19 -13.19
N ILE A 121 3.22 14.02 -11.86
CA ILE A 121 3.53 15.07 -10.88
C ILE A 121 4.98 15.54 -11.02
N VAL A 122 5.93 14.61 -11.09
CA VAL A 122 7.35 14.93 -11.22
C VAL A 122 7.63 15.72 -12.50
N TYR A 123 7.02 15.33 -13.62
CA TYR A 123 7.21 16.04 -14.89
C TYR A 123 6.53 17.42 -14.95
N MET A 124 5.43 17.61 -14.21
CA MET A 124 4.72 18.90 -14.19
C MET A 124 5.19 19.87 -13.10
N THR A 125 5.93 19.39 -12.10
CA THR A 125 6.43 20.26 -11.01
C THR A 125 7.83 20.75 -11.35
N PRO A 126 8.03 22.03 -11.74
CA PRO A 126 9.37 22.56 -11.94
C PRO A 126 10.15 22.50 -10.62
N THR A 127 11.25 21.74 -10.60
CA THR A 127 12.13 21.64 -9.44
C THR A 127 12.96 22.91 -9.33
N SER A 128 12.47 23.88 -8.55
CA SER A 128 13.28 25.03 -8.13
C SER A 128 14.16 24.60 -6.96
N ILE A 129 15.42 24.26 -7.22
CA ILE A 129 16.40 24.11 -6.13
C ILE A 129 16.62 25.50 -5.55
N THR A 130 16.03 25.77 -4.40
CA THR A 130 16.27 27.01 -3.66
C THR A 130 17.60 26.82 -2.93
N THR A 131 18.68 27.36 -3.51
CA THR A 131 19.94 27.52 -2.78
C THR A 131 19.72 28.57 -1.71
N THR A 132 19.58 28.16 -0.45
CA THR A 132 19.71 29.08 0.68
C THR A 132 21.15 29.58 0.71
N GLU A 133 21.39 30.78 0.19
CA GLU A 133 22.60 31.53 0.52
C GLU A 133 22.58 31.80 2.02
N ILE A 134 23.60 31.31 2.72
CA ILE A 134 23.79 31.57 4.14
C ILE A 134 24.29 33.02 4.22
N GLU A 135 23.43 33.94 4.60
CA GLU A 135 23.82 35.32 4.86
C GLU A 135 24.73 35.32 6.10
N GLU A 136 26.05 35.35 5.89
CA GLU A 136 27.03 35.53 6.96
C GLU A 136 26.75 36.86 7.66
N THR A 137 26.17 36.81 8.86
CA THR A 137 26.02 37.97 9.74
C THR A 137 27.40 38.53 10.07
N MET A 138 27.79 39.63 9.41
CA MET A 138 28.97 40.39 9.78
C MET A 138 28.81 40.94 11.20
N VAL A 139 29.59 40.38 12.13
CA VAL A 139 29.68 40.84 13.51
C VAL A 139 30.30 42.24 13.50
N VAL A 140 29.47 43.27 13.70
CA VAL A 140 29.95 44.66 13.85
C VAL A 140 30.73 44.76 15.17
N ALA A 141 32.03 45.02 15.08
CA ALA A 141 32.90 45.19 16.24
C ALA A 141 32.50 46.47 17.03
N PRO A 142 32.45 46.42 18.38
CA PRO A 142 32.13 47.59 19.20
C PRO A 142 33.28 48.62 19.16
N LYS A 143 32.91 49.90 19.05
CA LYS A 143 33.81 51.05 19.10
C LYS A 143 34.37 51.30 20.50
#